data_AF-A0A3D1IGF4-F1
#
_entry.id   AF-A0A3D1IGF4-F1
#
_cell.length_a   1.000
_cell.length_b   1.000
_cell.length_c   1.000
_cell.angle_alpha   90.00
_cell.angle_beta   90.00
_cell.angle_gamma   90.00
#
_symmetry.space_group_name_H-M   'P 1'
#
loop_
_entity.id
_entity.type
_entity.pdbx_description
1 polymer ?
#
loop_
_entity_poly.entity_id
_entity_poly.type
_entity_poly.pdbx_seq_one_letter_code
_entity_poly.pdbx_strand_id
1 'polypeptide(L)' 'MSEFRLTRRVQFYETDSAGIVHFSVFFRYMEEAEHAMWRAAGLSIAVPN' A
#
# COMPACT_ATOMS: atom_id res chain seq x y z
N MET A 1 -18.76 6.33 -8.67
CA MET A 1 -17.85 5.71 -7.69
C MET A 1 -16.44 5.93 -8.20
N SER A 2 -15.62 6.72 -7.50
CA SER A 2 -14.19 6.82 -7.79
C SER A 2 -13.48 5.71 -7.02
N GLU A 3 -13.09 4.64 -7.70
CA GLU A 3 -12.27 3.57 -7.16
C GLU A 3 -10.81 3.81 -7.56
N PHE A 4 -9.87 3.61 -6.63
CA PHE A 4 -8.43 3.59 -6.93
C PHE A 4 -7.88 2.19 -6.71
N ARG A 5 -7.07 1.69 -7.65
CA ARG A 5 -6.45 0.37 -7.57
C ARG A 5 -4.94 0.49 -7.65
N LEU A 6 -4.24 -0.09 -6.68
CA LEU A 6 -2.79 -0.25 -6.69
C LEU A 6 -2.45 -1.73 -6.92
N THR A 7 -1.61 -1.99 -7.92
CA THR A 7 -1.03 -3.32 -8.13
C THR A 7 0.43 -3.30 -7.70
N ARG A 8 0.83 -4.25 -6.85
CA ARG A 8 2.20 -4.44 -6.39
C ARG A 8 2.58 -5.91 -6.37
N ARG A 9 3.88 -6.18 -6.42
CA ARG A 9 4.41 -7.53 -6.25
C ARG A 9 4.67 -7.82 -4.78
N VAL A 10 4.09 -8.91 -4.27
CA VAL A 10 4.42 -9.45 -2.94
C VAL A 10 5.88 -9.87 -2.91
N GLN A 11 6.62 -9.38 -1.92
CA GLN A 11 8.02 -9.72 -1.66
C GLN A 11 8.09 -10.89 -0.68
N PHE A 12 9.18 -11.66 -0.74
CA PHE A 12 9.37 -12.82 0.13
C PHE A 12 9.32 -12.47 1.63
N TYR A 13 9.89 -11.32 2.03
CA TYR A 13 9.90 -10.90 3.44
C TYR A 13 8.52 -10.48 3.98
N GLU A 14 7.52 -10.40 3.11
CA GLU A 14 6.14 -10.02 3.48
C GLU A 14 5.28 -11.23 3.82
N THR A 15 5.77 -12.44 3.54
CA THR A 15 5.05 -13.68 3.79
C THR A 15 5.42 -14.29 5.13
N ASP A 16 4.48 -14.98 5.77
CA ASP A 16 4.72 -15.77 6.98
C ASP A 16 5.05 -17.24 6.66
N SER A 17 5.20 -18.07 7.69
CA SER A 17 5.51 -19.49 7.56
C SER A 17 4.41 -20.33 6.86
N ALA A 18 3.21 -19.79 6.65
CA ALA A 18 2.17 -20.42 5.85
C ALA A 18 2.29 -20.10 4.35
N GLY A 19 3.24 -19.24 3.95
CA GLY A 19 3.49 -18.89 2.56
C GLY A 19 2.50 -17.87 1.99
N ILE A 20 1.74 -17.18 2.85
CA ILE A 20 0.85 -16.08 2.48
C ILE A 20 1.31 -14.78 3.13
N VAL A 21 0.78 -13.66 2.68
CA VAL A 21 1.09 -12.34 3.26
C VAL A 21 0.70 -12.35 4.74
N HIS A 22 1.66 -12.02 5.61
CA HIS A 22 1.39 -11.90 7.04
C HIS A 22 0.38 -10.77 7.30
N PHE A 23 -0.57 -10.98 8.21
CA PHE A 23 -1.70 -10.05 8.39
C PHE A 23 -1.27 -8.59 8.66
N SER A 24 -0.18 -8.38 9.39
CA SER A 24 0.32 -7.03 9.71
C SER A 24 0.83 -6.27 8.48
N VAL A 25 1.24 -6.97 7.42
CA VAL A 25 1.75 -6.35 6.20
C VAL A 25 0.61 -5.67 5.43
N PHE A 26 -0.65 -6.12 5.59
CA PHE A 26 -1.78 -5.44 4.96
C PHE A 26 -1.92 -3.97 5.39
N PHE A 27 -1.49 -3.59 6.60
CA PHE A 27 -1.48 -2.18 7.00
C PHE A 27 -0.54 -1.33 6.15
N ARG A 28 0.64 -1.88 5.79
CA ARG A 28 1.58 -1.22 4.88
C ARG A 28 0.99 -1.10 3.47
N TYR A 29 0.28 -2.13 2.99
CA TYR A 29 -0.36 -2.06 1.68
C TYR A 29 -1.47 -1.02 1.63
N MET A 30 -2.23 -0.85 2.72
CA MET A 30 -3.24 0.20 2.81
C MET A 30 -2.61 1.60 2.78
N GLU A 31 -1.53 1.82 3.54
CA GLU A 31 -0.79 3.09 3.54
C GLU A 31 -0.17 3.39 2.17
N GLU A 32 0.45 2.40 1.52
CA GLU A 32 0.99 2.53 0.16
C GLU A 32 -0.12 2.89 -0.86
N ALA A 33 -1.28 2.24 -0.77
CA ALA A 33 -2.43 2.52 -1.63
C ALA A 33 -3.00 3.92 -1.40
N GLU A 34 -3.11 4.35 -0.15
CA GLU A 34 -3.54 5.69 0.23
C GLU A 34 -2.57 6.75 -0.34
N HIS A 35 -1.28 6.60 -0.09
CA HIS A 35 -0.27 7.53 -0.61
C HIS A 35 -0.24 7.57 -2.14
N ALA A 36 -0.45 6.43 -2.81
CA ALA A 36 -0.55 6.38 -4.26
C ALA A 36 -1.82 7.10 -4.77
N MET A 37 -2.95 6.92 -4.09
CA MET A 37 -4.21 7.58 -4.42
C MET A 37 -4.11 9.10 -4.25
N TRP A 38 -3.55 9.59 -3.15
CA TRP A 38 -3.39 11.02 -2.89
C TRP A 38 -2.48 11.67 -3.95
N ARG A 39 -1.35 11.03 -4.27
CA ARG A 39 -0.47 11.51 -5.35
C ARG A 39 -1.17 11.54 -6.70
N ALA A 40 -1.98 10.53 -7.02
CA ALA A 40 -2.78 10.51 -8.25
C ALA A 40 -3.82 11.64 -8.31
N ALA A 41 -4.30 12.10 -7.15
CA ALA A 41 -5.18 13.26 -7.02
C ALA A 41 -4.43 14.61 -6.98
N GLY A 42 -3.09 14.62 -7.10
CA GLY A 42 -2.28 15.85 -7.00
C GLY A 42 -2.12 16.37 -5.56
N LEU A 43 -2.41 15.54 -4.57
CA LEU A 43 -2.30 15.86 -3.14
C LEU A 43 -1.05 15.22 -2.52
N SER A 44 -0.62 15.76 -1.38
CA SER A 44 0.42 15.17 -0.53
C SER A 44 -0.12 14.94 0.87
N ILE A 45 0.19 13.80 1.48
CA ILE A 45 -0.28 13.45 2.83
C ILE A 45 0.50 14.20 3.92
N ALA A 46 1.74 14.56 3.63
CA ALA A 46 2.61 15.34 4.50
C ALA A 46 3.39 16.36 3.67
N VAL A 47 3.80 17.45 4.30
CA VAL A 47 4.70 18.42 3.69
C VAL A 47 6.07 17.74 3.53
N PRO A 48 6.73 17.84 2.37
CA PRO A 48 8.12 17.40 2.26
C PRO A 48 8.98 18.14 3.30
N ASN A 49 9.82 17.40 4.02
CA ASN A 49 10.83 18.00 4.91
C ASN A 49 11.90 18.72 4.10
#